data_AF-A0A973PK60-F1
#
_entry.id   AF-A0A973PK60-F1
#
_cell.length_a   1.000
_cell.length_b   1.000
_cell.length_c   1.000
_cell.angle_alpha   90.00
_cell.angle_beta   90.00
_cell.angle_gamma   90.00
#
_symmetry.space_group_name_H-M   'P 1'
#
loop_
_entity.id
_entity.type
_entity.pdbx_description
1 polymer ?
#
loop_
_entity_poly.entity_id
_entity_poly.type
_entity_poly.pdbx_seq_one_letter_code
_entity_poly.pdbx_strand_id
1 'polypeptide(L)'
;MLWVAIIGLVMTVLAVAVAGRRVGFLYRLATSGPPAPERIAYAKEHAADEVKAQLVEVFGQKKLLKWTASGTAHFFVMWAFFILLTVYIEAYGAIVQGAITGEPDFHIPLIGTWGVLGFLQDFIAVACLLGLV
;
A
#
# COMPACT_ATOMS: atom_id res chain seq x y z
N MET A 1 21.89 -10.26 15.42
CA MET A 1 20.69 -9.71 14.75
C MET A 1 19.85 -10.76 14.01
N LEU A 2 20.41 -11.93 13.63
CA LEU A 2 19.65 -12.99 12.93
C LEU A 2 18.35 -13.43 13.64
N TRP A 3 18.39 -13.62 14.97
CA TRP A 3 17.21 -14.02 15.73
C TRP A 3 16.07 -12.97 15.66
N VAL A 4 16.39 -11.68 15.58
CA VAL A 4 15.39 -10.61 15.41
C VAL A 4 14.71 -10.73 14.04
N ALA A 5 15.49 -10.97 12.99
CA ALA A 5 14.97 -11.16 11.64
C ALA A 5 14.06 -12.40 11.57
N ILE A 6 14.47 -13.52 12.18
CA ILE A 6 13.66 -14.75 12.24
C ILE A 6 12.34 -14.49 12.97
N ILE A 7 12.38 -13.88 14.17
CA ILE A 7 11.16 -13.55 14.92
C ILE A 7 10.27 -12.62 14.10
N GLY A 8 10.83 -11.57 13.49
CA GLY A 8 10.11 -10.63 12.65
C GLY A 8 9.40 -11.30 11.48
N LEU A 9 10.10 -12.14 10.72
CA LEU A 9 9.53 -12.88 9.59
C LEU A 9 8.43 -13.85 10.03
N VAL A 10 8.63 -14.58 11.14
CA VAL A 10 7.59 -15.47 11.70
C VAL A 10 6.35 -14.67 12.09
N MET A 11 6.52 -13.52 12.77
CA MET A 11 5.40 -12.64 13.11
C MET A 11 4.69 -12.11 11.86
N THR A 12 5.42 -11.72 10.82
CA THR A 12 4.84 -11.28 9.54
C THR A 12 4.00 -12.39 8.92
N VAL A 13 4.51 -13.63 8.85
CA VAL A 13 3.76 -14.78 8.31
C VAL A 13 2.48 -15.02 9.09
N LEU A 14 2.54 -14.98 10.43
CA LEU A 14 1.36 -15.14 11.29
C LEU A 14 0.34 -14.02 11.06
N ALA A 15 0.78 -12.76 10.98
CA ALA A 15 -0.08 -11.61 10.73
C ALA A 15 -0.77 -11.71 9.35
N VAL A 16 -0.03 -12.08 8.31
CA VAL A 16 -0.56 -12.30 6.96
C VAL A 16 -1.55 -13.46 6.94
N ALA A 17 -1.29 -14.56 7.67
CA ALA A 17 -2.23 -15.67 7.75
C ALA A 17 -3.57 -15.27 8.40
N VAL A 18 -3.52 -14.50 9.50
CA VAL A 18 -4.72 -13.98 10.17
C VAL A 18 -5.47 -12.99 9.27
N ALA A 19 -4.75 -12.06 8.64
CA ALA A 19 -5.33 -11.10 7.70
C ALA A 19 -5.97 -11.82 6.50
N GLY A 20 -5.28 -12.79 5.92
CA GLY A 20 -5.76 -13.60 4.80
C GLY A 20 -7.04 -14.38 5.13
N ARG A 21 -7.11 -14.97 6.34
CA ARG A 21 -8.36 -15.60 6.84
C ARG A 21 -9.51 -14.59 6.87
N ARG A 22 -9.26 -13.37 7.34
CA ARG A 22 -10.29 -12.32 7.40
C ARG A 22 -10.69 -11.85 6.01
N VAL A 23 -9.74 -11.64 5.10
CA VAL A 23 -10.02 -11.29 3.69
C VAL A 23 -10.88 -12.38 3.04
N GLY A 24 -10.56 -13.66 3.23
CA GLY A 24 -11.37 -14.76 2.70
C GLY A 24 -12.79 -14.81 3.26
N PHE A 25 -12.97 -14.48 4.55
CA PHE A 25 -14.29 -14.30 5.13
C PHE A 25 -15.06 -13.14 4.49
N LEU A 26 -14.42 -11.96 4.38
CA LEU A 26 -15.04 -10.77 3.81
C LEU A 26 -15.38 -10.96 2.32
N TYR A 27 -14.52 -11.65 1.57
CA TYR A 27 -14.79 -11.99 0.18
C TYR A 27 -16.05 -12.85 0.06
N ARG A 28 -16.14 -13.95 0.81
CA ARG A 28 -17.35 -14.82 0.81
C ARG A 28 -18.60 -14.08 1.24
N LEU A 29 -18.47 -13.18 2.21
CA LEU A 29 -19.59 -12.35 2.67
C LEU A 29 -20.02 -11.33 1.60
N ALA A 30 -19.06 -10.68 0.94
CA ALA A 30 -19.34 -9.69 -0.09
C ALA A 30 -19.91 -10.32 -1.38
N THR A 31 -19.58 -11.59 -1.65
CA THR A 31 -20.02 -12.33 -2.84
C THR A 31 -21.19 -13.29 -2.59
N SER A 32 -21.82 -13.25 -1.41
CA SER A 32 -22.98 -14.12 -1.10
C SER A 32 -24.28 -13.72 -1.81
N GLY A 33 -24.31 -12.52 -2.41
CA GLY A 33 -25.47 -12.03 -3.16
C GLY A 33 -25.56 -12.60 -4.58
N PRO A 34 -26.69 -12.39 -5.28
CA PRO A 34 -26.84 -12.75 -6.69
C PRO A 34 -25.77 -12.06 -7.57
N PRO A 35 -25.32 -12.70 -8.66
CA PRO A 35 -24.42 -12.05 -9.61
C PRO A 35 -25.10 -10.84 -10.26
N ALA A 36 -24.35 -9.75 -10.43
CA ALA A 36 -24.79 -8.49 -11.05
C ALA A 36 -23.98 -8.24 -12.35
N PRO A 37 -24.15 -9.07 -13.40
CA PRO A 37 -23.36 -8.99 -14.63
C PRO A 37 -23.50 -7.65 -15.35
N GLU A 38 -24.64 -6.97 -15.22
CA GLU A 38 -24.92 -5.65 -15.79
C GLU A 38 -23.95 -4.57 -15.27
N ARG A 39 -23.51 -4.67 -14.01
CA ARG A 39 -22.53 -3.73 -13.43
C ARG A 39 -21.17 -3.87 -14.10
N ILE A 40 -20.77 -5.12 -14.36
CA ILE A 40 -19.49 -5.42 -15.01
C ILE A 40 -19.53 -5.01 -16.48
N ALA A 41 -20.65 -5.25 -17.16
CA ALA A 41 -20.85 -4.82 -18.53
C ALA A 41 -20.75 -3.29 -18.65
N TYR A 42 -21.47 -2.55 -17.79
CA TYR A 42 -21.42 -1.09 -17.75
C TYR A 42 -19.99 -0.56 -17.54
N ALA A 43 -19.27 -1.10 -16.54
CA ALA A 43 -17.91 -0.67 -16.24
C ALA A 43 -16.93 -0.94 -17.39
N LYS A 44 -17.14 -2.01 -18.16
CA LYS A 44 -16.33 -2.32 -19.35
C LYS A 44 -16.62 -1.35 -20.51
N GLU A 45 -17.88 -1.04 -20.73
CA GLU A 45 -18.29 -0.08 -21.77
C GLU A 45 -17.82 1.34 -21.46
N HIS A 46 -17.76 1.70 -20.17
CA HIS A 46 -17.38 3.05 -19.70
C HIS A 46 -16.00 3.08 -19.04
N ALA A 47 -15.10 2.18 -19.45
CA ALA A 47 -13.80 1.99 -18.79
C ALA A 47 -12.98 3.28 -18.66
N ALA A 48 -13.04 4.17 -19.66
CA ALA A 48 -12.34 5.45 -19.61
C ALA A 48 -12.86 6.37 -18.50
N ASP A 49 -14.18 6.46 -18.33
CA ASP A 49 -14.80 7.27 -17.29
C ASP A 49 -14.56 6.67 -15.89
N GLU A 50 -14.59 5.34 -15.79
CA GLU A 50 -14.26 4.62 -14.55
C GLU A 50 -12.80 4.86 -14.13
N VAL A 51 -11.84 4.72 -15.05
CA VAL A 51 -10.42 5.01 -14.78
C VAL A 51 -10.24 6.47 -14.36
N LYS A 52 -10.88 7.41 -15.05
CA LYS A 52 -10.85 8.82 -14.69
C LYS A 52 -11.43 9.05 -13.29
N ALA A 53 -12.54 8.40 -12.95
CA ALA A 53 -13.14 8.49 -11.62
C ALA A 53 -12.19 7.95 -10.55
N GLN A 54 -11.52 6.82 -10.78
CA GLN A 54 -10.50 6.29 -9.86
C GLN A 54 -9.34 7.28 -9.67
N LEU A 55 -8.81 7.85 -10.75
CA LEU A 55 -7.70 8.81 -10.66
C LEU A 55 -8.11 10.11 -9.94
N VAL A 56 -9.30 10.63 -10.21
CA VAL A 56 -9.74 11.92 -9.67
C VAL A 56 -10.26 11.79 -8.24
N GLU A 57 -11.14 10.82 -8.00
CA GLU A 57 -11.86 10.70 -6.73
C GLU A 57 -11.11 9.84 -5.72
N VAL A 58 -10.44 8.76 -6.15
CA VAL A 58 -9.67 7.88 -5.24
C VAL A 58 -8.24 8.37 -5.12
N PHE A 59 -7.50 8.43 -6.21
CA PHE A 59 -6.07 8.80 -6.15
C PHE A 59 -5.87 10.28 -5.82
N GLY A 60 -6.71 11.15 -6.40
CA GLY A 60 -6.71 12.59 -6.11
C GLY A 60 -7.49 12.98 -4.84
N GLN A 61 -8.27 12.06 -4.24
CA GLN A 61 -9.08 12.32 -3.04
C GLN A 61 -9.97 13.57 -3.15
N LYS A 62 -10.41 13.94 -4.37
CA LYS A 62 -11.07 15.24 -4.66
C LYS A 62 -12.23 15.55 -3.72
N LYS A 63 -13.08 14.57 -3.40
CA LYS A 63 -14.21 14.73 -2.49
C LYS A 63 -13.77 14.94 -1.04
N LEU A 64 -12.75 14.21 -0.58
CA LEU A 64 -12.23 14.27 0.80
C LEU A 64 -11.50 15.59 1.07
N LEU A 65 -10.74 16.10 0.10
CA LEU A 65 -10.03 17.37 0.22
C LEU A 65 -10.95 18.60 0.40
N LYS A 66 -12.27 18.46 0.18
CA LYS A 66 -13.25 19.51 0.54
C LYS A 66 -13.36 19.74 2.04
N TRP A 67 -13.02 18.75 2.87
CA TRP A 67 -12.93 18.90 4.32
C TRP A 67 -11.46 18.90 4.72
N THR A 68 -10.87 20.09 4.74
CA THR A 68 -9.42 20.28 4.58
C THR A 68 -8.56 19.59 5.64
N ALA A 69 -8.91 19.63 6.93
CA ALA A 69 -8.08 19.02 7.97
C ALA A 69 -8.01 17.49 7.83
N SER A 70 -9.14 16.81 7.98
CA SER A 70 -9.21 15.34 7.86
C SER A 70 -8.91 14.83 6.45
N GLY A 71 -9.31 15.59 5.43
CA GLY A 71 -9.07 15.27 4.02
C GLY A 71 -7.59 15.32 3.65
N THR A 72 -6.85 16.32 4.14
CA THR A 72 -5.39 16.42 3.91
C THR A 72 -4.66 15.31 4.63
N ALA A 73 -5.06 15.00 5.88
CA ALA A 73 -4.51 13.87 6.62
C ALA A 73 -4.72 12.54 5.88
N HIS A 74 -5.95 12.28 5.40
CA HIS A 74 -6.25 11.08 4.60
C HIS A 74 -5.47 11.03 3.29
N PHE A 75 -5.33 12.17 2.60
CA PHE A 75 -4.57 12.25 1.36
C PHE A 75 -3.13 11.80 1.56
N PHE A 76 -2.44 12.33 2.58
CA PHE A 76 -1.06 11.94 2.87
C PHE A 76 -0.95 10.47 3.32
N VAL A 77 -1.85 9.99 4.18
CA VAL A 77 -1.85 8.59 4.62
C VAL A 77 -2.07 7.62 3.46
N MET A 78 -2.99 7.93 2.53
CA MET A 78 -3.18 7.13 1.33
C MET A 78 -1.89 7.06 0.48
N TRP A 79 -1.27 8.20 0.23
CA TRP A 79 -0.02 8.26 -0.54
C TRP A 79 1.16 7.60 0.17
N ALA A 80 1.20 7.62 1.50
CA ALA A 80 2.19 6.90 2.27
C ALA A 80 2.09 5.39 2.05
N PHE A 81 0.89 4.82 1.89
CA PHE A 81 0.77 3.40 1.54
C PHE A 81 1.45 3.06 0.21
N PHE A 82 1.39 3.94 -0.80
CA PHE A 82 2.05 3.71 -2.08
C PHE A 82 3.56 3.95 -2.03
N ILE A 83 3.97 5.06 -1.42
CA ILE A 83 5.38 5.46 -1.39
C ILE A 83 6.16 4.60 -0.40
N LEU A 84 5.70 4.43 0.85
CA LEU A 84 6.42 3.64 1.85
C LEU A 84 6.37 2.13 1.57
N LEU A 85 5.48 1.65 0.69
CA LEU A 85 5.57 0.28 0.19
C LEU A 85 6.95 -0.01 -0.42
N THR A 86 7.58 0.98 -1.05
CA THR A 86 8.95 0.83 -1.59
C THR A 86 9.95 0.54 -0.47
N VAL A 87 9.89 1.27 0.66
CA VAL A 87 10.73 1.02 1.84
C VAL A 87 10.52 -0.39 2.37
N TYR A 88 9.27 -0.85 2.48
CA TYR A 88 9.00 -2.20 2.98
C TYR A 88 9.52 -3.28 2.03
N ILE A 89 9.35 -3.11 0.71
CA ILE A 89 9.89 -4.04 -0.28
C ILE A 89 11.41 -4.11 -0.17
N GLU A 90 12.09 -2.97 -0.05
CA GLU A 90 13.55 -2.93 0.10
C GLU A 90 14.02 -3.56 1.40
N ALA A 91 13.35 -3.27 2.51
CA ALA A 91 13.66 -3.86 3.82
C ALA A 91 13.52 -5.39 3.81
N TYR A 92 12.42 -5.93 3.26
CA TYR A 92 12.25 -7.38 3.14
C TYR A 92 13.25 -7.99 2.17
N GLY A 93 13.52 -7.34 1.04
CA GLY A 93 14.52 -7.80 0.08
C GLY A 93 15.92 -7.84 0.70
N ALA A 94 16.29 -6.85 1.51
CA ALA A 94 17.59 -6.78 2.18
C ALA A 94 17.72 -7.87 3.27
N ILE A 95 16.63 -8.17 3.98
CA ILE A 95 16.59 -9.30 4.93
C ILE A 95 16.78 -10.63 4.19
N VAL A 96 16.07 -10.84 3.08
CA VAL A 96 16.14 -12.11 2.32
C VAL A 96 17.50 -12.26 1.64
N GLN A 97 17.97 -11.23 0.96
CA GLN A 97 19.30 -11.23 0.34
C GLN A 97 20.38 -11.44 1.40
N GLY A 98 20.38 -10.66 2.48
CA GLY A 98 21.36 -10.79 3.55
C GLY A 98 21.34 -12.16 4.22
N ALA A 99 20.18 -12.82 4.33
CA ALA A 99 20.09 -14.18 4.85
C ALA A 99 20.69 -15.24 3.90
N ILE A 100 20.66 -14.99 2.58
CA ILE A 100 21.15 -15.92 1.55
C ILE A 100 22.64 -15.67 1.23
N THR A 101 23.05 -14.42 1.11
CA THR A 101 24.36 -14.00 0.60
C THR A 101 25.29 -13.44 1.67
N GLY A 102 24.78 -13.10 2.86
CA GLY A 102 25.51 -12.37 3.90
C GLY A 102 25.56 -10.85 3.72
N GLU A 103 25.06 -10.32 2.59
CA GLU A 103 25.14 -8.90 2.21
C GLU A 103 23.72 -8.31 2.01
N PRO A 104 23.28 -7.36 2.85
CA PRO A 104 21.93 -6.79 2.78
C PRO A 104 21.87 -5.50 1.94
N ASP A 105 22.19 -5.58 0.65
CA ASP A 105 22.28 -4.41 -0.27
C ASP A 105 21.13 -4.36 -1.31
N PHE A 106 19.98 -4.91 -0.94
CA PHE A 106 18.85 -4.98 -1.86
C PHE A 106 18.18 -3.61 -1.98
N HIS A 107 17.95 -3.21 -3.22
CA HIS A 107 17.20 -2.02 -3.59
C HIS A 107 16.33 -2.34 -4.80
N ILE A 108 15.21 -1.62 -4.96
CA ILE A 108 14.34 -1.82 -6.11
C ILE A 108 15.12 -1.40 -7.38
N PRO A 109 15.22 -2.26 -8.40
CA PRO A 109 15.90 -1.90 -9.64
C PRO A 109 15.34 -0.59 -10.22
N LEU A 110 16.23 0.20 -10.83
CA LEU A 110 15.95 1.50 -11.44
C LEU A 110 15.68 2.64 -10.46
N ILE A 111 14.94 2.46 -9.37
CA ILE A 111 14.46 3.58 -8.53
C ILE A 111 14.98 3.60 -7.09
N GLY A 112 15.48 2.47 -6.57
CA GLY A 112 15.80 2.31 -5.14
C GLY A 112 16.95 3.19 -4.62
N THR A 113 17.80 3.69 -5.53
CA THR A 113 18.92 4.57 -5.20
C THR A 113 18.66 6.05 -5.54
N TRP A 114 17.43 6.39 -5.96
CA TRP A 114 17.10 7.75 -6.36
C TRP A 114 16.91 8.65 -5.14
N GLY A 115 17.64 9.78 -5.09
CA GLY A 115 17.45 10.80 -4.07
C GLY A 115 16.03 11.38 -4.03
N VAL A 116 15.32 11.41 -5.16
CA VAL A 116 13.92 11.84 -5.23
C VAL A 116 13.00 10.86 -4.50
N LEU A 117 13.21 9.55 -4.64
CA LEU A 117 12.41 8.55 -3.94
C LEU A 117 12.65 8.65 -2.43
N GLY A 118 13.91 8.73 -2.00
CA GLY A 118 14.27 8.92 -0.60
C GLY A 118 13.63 10.18 0.01
N PHE A 119 13.72 11.31 -0.69
CA PHE A 119 13.05 12.54 -0.26
C PHE A 119 11.54 12.38 -0.14
N LEU A 120 10.88 11.72 -1.10
CA LEU A 120 9.43 11.49 -1.05
C LEU A 120 9.03 10.58 0.13
N GLN A 121 9.84 9.56 0.44
CA GLN A 121 9.64 8.69 1.59
C GLN A 121 9.75 9.47 2.91
N ASP A 122 10.79 10.29 3.06
CA ASP A 122 10.98 11.12 4.26
C ASP A 122 9.86 12.15 4.41
N PHE A 123 9.55 12.86 3.33
CA PHE A 123 8.49 13.87 3.29
C PHE A 123 7.14 13.26 3.69
N ILE A 124 6.75 12.13 3.09
CA ILE A 124 5.44 11.53 3.35
C ILE A 124 5.35 10.94 4.75
N ALA A 125 6.45 10.43 5.31
CA ALA A 125 6.51 9.96 6.69
C ALA A 125 6.24 11.11 7.68
N VAL A 126 6.89 12.26 7.49
CA VAL A 126 6.66 13.46 8.30
C VAL A 126 5.24 14.00 8.10
N ALA A 127 4.75 14.07 6.86
CA ALA A 127 3.40 14.55 6.57
C ALA A 127 2.32 13.67 7.24
N CYS A 128 2.53 12.35 7.28
CA CYS A 128 1.62 11.44 8.00
C CYS A 128 1.68 11.63 9.51
N LEU A 129 2.89 11.79 10.08
CA LEU A 129 3.03 12.07 11.51
C LEU A 129 2.25 13.33 11.89
N LEU A 130 2.42 14.41 11.12
CA LEU A 130 1.67 15.66 11.31
C LEU A 130 0.16 15.50 11.09
N GLY A 131 -0.27 14.57 10.25
CA GLY A 131 -1.69 14.27 10.05
C GLY A 131 -2.33 13.48 11.20
N LEU A 132 -1.53 12.89 12.09
CA LEU A 132 -1.99 12.08 13.22
C LEU A 132 -2.03 12.85 14.56
N VAL A 133 -1.22 13.90 14.70
CA VAL A 133 -1.08 14.71 15.94
C VAL A 133 -1.81 16.04 15.83
#